data_AF-A0A7C5IR71-F1
#
_entry.id   AF-A0A7C5IR71-F1
#
_cell.length_a   1.000
_cell.length_b   1.000
_cell.length_c   1.000
_cell.angle_alpha   90.00
_cell.angle_beta   90.00
_cell.angle_gamma   90.00
#
_symmetry.space_group_name_H-M   'P 1'
#
loop_
_entity.id
_entity.type
_entity.pdbx_description
1 polymer ?
#
loop_
_entity_poly.entity_id
_entity_poly.type
_entity_poly.pdbx_seq_one_letter_code
_entity_poly.pdbx_strand_id
1 'polypeptide(L)'
;MKYKFTLTLLAILAFLGGSTIQAQSFAVSPSNTVTATAYSNDQVLMTINFDNLLPQDTLNLEWATISNSLKSSWSVTLCDYGGCYLGIPSGKVMDPVPPSAHGFLKLTVTPDNNVGPASVSFRVWEVGNTASEVTVTFSIDALTGVGSLELAKQVDMFPNPATRNLSFHLPEKLAGSELTILNLQGAVISNRTLAAGQTEVDVTALPNGSYIARLETKNGTVNKRFLKMN
;
A
#
# COMPACT_ATOMS: atom_id res chain seq x y z
N MET A 1 29.44 44.27 76.35
CA MET A 1 29.54 42.88 76.83
C MET A 1 28.50 42.05 76.07
N LYS A 2 28.99 41.25 75.10
CA LYS A 2 28.42 40.05 74.43
C LYS A 2 26.92 39.96 74.07
N TYR A 3 26.68 39.93 72.76
CA TYR A 3 25.50 39.47 71.99
C TYR A 3 24.99 38.08 72.39
N LYS A 4 23.67 37.84 72.27
CA LYS A 4 23.09 36.59 71.71
C LYS A 4 21.71 36.85 71.07
N PHE A 5 21.71 37.12 69.77
CA PHE A 5 20.52 36.95 68.90
C PHE A 5 20.60 35.53 68.35
N THR A 6 19.73 34.63 68.78
CA THR A 6 19.64 33.27 68.23
C THR A 6 18.78 33.30 66.97
N LEU A 7 19.44 33.25 65.81
CA LEU A 7 18.84 33.10 64.50
C LEU A 7 18.67 31.61 64.21
N THR A 8 17.45 31.09 64.32
CA THR A 8 17.14 29.69 63.99
C THR A 8 16.95 29.57 62.47
N LEU A 9 17.97 29.07 61.78
CA LEU A 9 17.94 28.82 60.34
C LEU A 9 17.21 27.48 60.09
N LEU A 10 15.95 27.53 59.64
CA LEU A 10 15.20 26.36 59.22
C LEU A 10 15.61 26.01 57.78
N ALA A 11 16.45 24.98 57.62
CA ALA A 11 16.84 24.47 56.31
C ALA A 11 15.69 23.68 55.69
N ILE A 12 15.03 24.26 54.68
CA ILE A 12 14.07 23.55 53.84
C ILE A 12 14.87 22.73 52.82
N LEU A 13 15.03 21.42 53.08
CA LEU A 13 15.51 20.48 52.07
C LEU A 13 14.40 20.30 51.01
N ALA A 14 14.52 21.00 49.89
CA ALA A 14 13.75 20.70 48.69
C ALA A 14 14.28 19.38 48.10
N PHE A 15 13.53 18.30 48.30
CA PHE A 15 13.74 17.02 47.63
C PHE A 15 13.39 17.22 46.14
N LEU A 16 14.38 17.63 45.34
CA LEU A 16 14.29 17.63 43.88
C LEU A 16 14.27 16.17 43.43
N GLY A 17 13.08 15.60 43.33
CA GLY A 17 12.87 14.35 42.60
C GLY A 17 13.28 14.58 41.15
N GLY A 18 14.47 14.12 40.78
CA GLY A 18 14.95 14.13 39.41
C GLY A 18 14.08 13.19 38.57
N SER A 19 13.05 13.72 37.92
CA SER A 19 12.42 13.07 36.80
C SER A 19 13.46 12.98 35.68
N THR A 20 13.99 11.79 35.44
CA THR A 20 14.83 11.52 34.28
C THR A 20 13.97 11.70 33.03
N ILE A 21 14.11 12.86 32.39
CA ILE A 21 13.58 13.08 31.05
C ILE A 21 14.40 12.16 30.14
N GLN A 22 13.84 11.00 29.79
CA GLN A 22 14.48 10.11 28.83
C GLN A 22 14.33 10.75 27.46
N ALA A 23 15.42 11.30 26.93
CA ALA A 23 15.45 11.75 25.54
C ALA A 23 15.28 10.52 24.62
N GLN A 24 14.42 10.63 23.61
CA GLN A 24 14.30 9.59 22.58
C GLN A 24 15.60 9.55 21.77
N SER A 25 16.13 8.35 21.50
CA SER A 25 17.36 8.15 20.72
C SER A 25 17.18 8.38 19.22
N PHE A 26 15.92 8.39 18.74
CA PHE A 26 15.58 8.67 17.36
C PHE A 26 14.21 9.35 17.22
N ALA A 27 13.99 10.02 16.08
CA ALA A 27 12.70 10.56 15.67
C ALA A 27 12.18 9.85 14.42
N VAL A 28 10.86 9.74 14.29
CA VAL A 28 10.22 9.15 13.10
C VAL A 28 9.79 10.24 12.14
N SER A 29 10.12 10.10 10.85
CA SER A 29 9.69 11.02 9.80
C SER A 29 9.25 10.28 8.53
N PRO A 30 8.28 10.78 7.76
CA PRO A 30 7.48 11.99 7.99
C PRO A 30 6.42 11.82 9.09
N SER A 31 5.99 10.60 9.39
CA SER A 31 5.13 10.28 10.53
C SER A 31 5.13 8.77 10.81
N ASN A 32 4.52 8.34 11.92
CA ASN A 32 4.39 6.91 12.24
C ASN A 32 3.51 6.14 11.24
N THR A 33 2.67 6.81 10.45
CA THR A 33 1.86 6.16 9.42
C THR A 33 2.05 6.85 8.09
N VAL A 34 2.44 6.09 7.08
CA VAL A 34 2.49 6.58 5.69
C VAL A 34 1.40 5.87 4.90
N THR A 35 0.59 6.67 4.19
CA THR A 35 -0.49 6.17 3.35
C THR A 35 -0.16 6.44 1.89
N ALA A 36 -0.47 5.48 1.02
CA ALA A 36 -0.38 5.66 -0.42
C ALA A 36 -1.55 5.00 -1.16
N THR A 37 -1.90 5.58 -2.30
CA THR A 37 -2.75 4.93 -3.30
C THR A 37 -1.84 4.19 -4.28
N ALA A 38 -2.10 2.91 -4.49
CA ALA A 38 -1.43 2.10 -5.50
C ALA A 38 -2.40 1.78 -6.63
N TYR A 39 -1.96 1.80 -7.87
CA TYR A 39 -2.81 1.40 -8.99
C TYR A 39 -2.44 -0.01 -9.46
N SER A 40 -3.41 -0.70 -10.04
CA SER A 40 -3.20 -2.03 -10.62
C SER A 40 -2.00 -2.03 -11.57
N ASN A 41 -0.99 -2.86 -11.25
CA ASN A 41 0.29 -3.04 -11.96
C ASN A 41 1.29 -1.86 -11.87
N ASP A 42 0.92 -0.77 -11.19
CA ASP A 42 1.85 0.31 -10.90
C ASP A 42 2.58 0.04 -9.59
N GLN A 43 3.90 0.28 -9.60
CA GLN A 43 4.72 0.19 -8.41
C GLN A 43 4.60 1.49 -7.60
N VAL A 44 4.30 1.36 -6.32
CA VAL A 44 4.38 2.46 -5.35
C VAL A 44 5.49 2.20 -4.35
N LEU A 45 6.14 3.28 -3.91
CA LEU A 45 7.21 3.25 -2.92
C LEU A 45 6.84 4.20 -1.79
N MET A 46 6.94 3.71 -0.56
CA MET A 46 6.76 4.49 0.67
C MET A 46 7.97 4.32 1.56
N THR A 47 8.35 5.37 2.28
CA THR A 47 9.49 5.35 3.20
C THR A 47 9.09 5.97 4.53
N ILE A 48 9.54 5.34 5.62
CA ILE A 48 9.56 5.92 6.97
C ILE A 48 11.02 5.92 7.42
N ASN A 49 11.51 7.09 7.81
CA ASN A 49 12.87 7.30 8.30
C ASN A 49 12.90 7.34 9.84
N PHE A 50 14.05 6.96 10.38
CA PHE A 50 14.37 6.99 11.80
C PHE A 50 15.62 7.86 11.99
N ASP A 51 15.40 9.15 12.23
CA ASP A 51 16.45 10.15 12.34
C ASP A 51 17.24 9.96 13.64
N ASN A 52 18.54 9.75 13.54
CA ASN A 52 19.40 9.55 14.70
C ASN A 52 19.57 10.87 15.47
N LEU A 53 19.09 10.90 16.72
CA LEU A 53 19.16 12.07 17.61
C LEU A 53 20.39 12.05 18.53
N LEU A 54 21.20 10.99 18.46
CA LEU A 54 22.44 10.88 19.23
C LEU A 54 23.51 11.78 18.59
N PRO A 55 23.99 12.83 19.29
CA PRO A 55 24.84 13.85 18.66
C PRO A 55 26.18 13.33 18.14
N GLN A 56 26.72 12.26 18.75
CA GLN A 56 28.06 11.73 18.50
C GLN A 56 28.10 10.20 18.53
N ASP A 57 26.95 9.53 18.61
CA ASP A 57 26.89 8.07 18.74
C ASP A 57 26.06 7.42 17.62
N THR A 58 26.32 6.14 17.38
CA THR A 58 25.58 5.36 16.38
C THR A 58 24.30 4.82 16.99
N LEU A 59 23.21 4.93 16.23
CA LEU A 59 21.93 4.35 16.60
C LEU A 59 21.83 2.94 16.01
N ASN A 60 21.57 1.96 16.87
CA ASN A 60 21.39 0.56 16.46
C ASN A 60 19.92 0.19 16.60
N LEU A 61 19.23 0.01 15.47
CA LEU A 61 17.80 -0.27 15.45
C LEU A 61 17.52 -1.74 15.13
N GLU A 62 16.50 -2.28 15.78
CA GLU A 62 15.89 -3.56 15.45
C GLU A 62 14.41 -3.35 15.17
N TRP A 63 13.86 -4.12 14.23
CA TRP A 63 12.46 -4.06 13.87
C TRP A 63 11.84 -5.45 13.75
N ALA A 64 10.54 -5.55 14.02
CA ALA A 64 9.77 -6.77 13.84
C ALA A 64 8.36 -6.49 13.33
N THR A 65 7.86 -7.39 12.49
CA THR A 65 6.50 -7.33 11.93
C THR A 65 5.48 -7.65 13.01
N ILE A 66 4.51 -6.75 13.20
CA ILE A 66 3.38 -6.92 14.12
C ILE A 66 2.21 -7.57 13.38
N SER A 67 1.88 -7.02 12.21
CA SER A 67 0.74 -7.45 11.41
C SER A 67 1.00 -7.19 9.95
N ASN A 68 0.51 -8.08 9.09
CA ASN A 68 0.60 -7.94 7.65
C ASN A 68 -0.72 -8.40 7.01
N SER A 69 -1.47 -7.46 6.44
CA SER A 69 -2.68 -7.73 5.66
C SER A 69 -2.47 -7.53 4.15
N LEU A 70 -1.21 -7.30 3.71
CA LEU A 70 -0.87 -7.24 2.29
C LEU A 70 -1.26 -8.56 1.62
N LYS A 71 -1.85 -8.45 0.44
CA LYS A 71 -2.37 -9.61 -0.27
C LYS A 71 -1.23 -10.44 -0.83
N SER A 72 -1.36 -11.77 -0.76
CA SER A 72 -0.33 -12.69 -1.24
C SER A 72 -0.02 -12.58 -2.73
N SER A 73 -0.93 -12.02 -3.53
CA SER A 73 -0.72 -11.78 -4.95
C SER A 73 0.05 -10.48 -5.24
N TRP A 74 0.32 -9.64 -4.24
CA TRP A 74 1.08 -8.41 -4.45
C TRP A 74 2.58 -8.72 -4.51
N SER A 75 3.27 -8.12 -5.48
CA SER A 75 4.73 -8.08 -5.48
C SER A 75 5.21 -7.06 -4.46
N VAL A 76 5.91 -7.52 -3.42
CA VAL A 76 6.35 -6.69 -2.29
C VAL A 76 7.85 -6.81 -2.08
N THR A 77 8.50 -5.68 -1.82
CA THR A 77 9.90 -5.62 -1.36
C THR A 77 9.98 -4.68 -0.17
N LEU A 78 10.53 -5.15 0.94
CA LEU A 78 10.84 -4.32 2.10
C LEU A 78 12.35 -4.12 2.16
N CYS A 79 12.79 -2.88 2.25
CA CYS A 79 14.17 -2.55 2.58
C CYS A 79 14.25 -1.92 3.96
N ASP A 80 15.32 -2.22 4.67
CA ASP A 80 15.76 -1.49 5.84
C ASP A 80 17.10 -0.80 5.59
N TYR A 81 17.61 -0.08 6.60
CA TYR A 81 18.96 0.44 6.56
C TYR A 81 19.95 -0.72 6.71
N GLY A 82 20.31 -1.35 5.59
CA GLY A 82 21.29 -2.44 5.53
C GLY A 82 21.00 -3.43 4.40
N GLY A 83 19.73 -3.64 4.05
CA GLY A 83 19.40 -4.50 2.92
C GLY A 83 17.97 -4.38 2.39
N CYS A 84 17.70 -5.11 1.31
CA CYS A 84 16.37 -5.27 0.74
C CYS A 84 15.99 -6.74 0.69
N TYR A 85 14.71 -7.02 0.96
CA TYR A 85 14.15 -8.35 1.09
C TYR A 85 12.95 -8.50 0.17
N LEU A 86 12.87 -9.63 -0.53
CA LEU A 86 11.66 -10.03 -1.24
C LEU A 86 10.60 -10.44 -0.21
N GLY A 87 9.45 -9.78 -0.21
CA GLY A 87 8.41 -9.94 0.81
C GLY A 87 8.70 -9.22 2.13
N ILE A 88 7.97 -9.62 3.18
CA ILE A 88 8.05 -9.02 4.52
C ILE A 88 8.61 -10.07 5.52
N PRO A 89 9.88 -9.93 5.97
CA PRO A 89 10.44 -10.77 7.03
C PRO A 89 9.71 -10.58 8.37
N SER A 90 9.93 -11.51 9.31
CA SER A 90 9.42 -11.36 10.69
C SER A 90 10.13 -10.26 11.49
N GLY A 91 11.37 -9.93 11.12
CA GLY A 91 12.18 -8.89 11.76
C GLY A 91 13.66 -9.01 11.40
N LYS A 92 14.40 -7.91 11.57
CA LYS A 92 15.85 -7.79 11.35
C LYS A 92 16.44 -6.70 12.25
N VAL A 93 17.77 -6.75 12.40
CA VAL A 93 18.59 -5.67 12.95
C VAL A 93 19.13 -4.87 11.76
N MET A 94 18.99 -3.56 11.81
CA MET A 94 19.55 -2.63 10.81
C MET A 94 21.06 -2.53 10.96
N ASP A 95 21.75 -2.13 9.90
CA ASP A 95 23.11 -1.63 10.01
C ASP A 95 23.17 -0.40 10.94
N PRO A 96 24.30 -0.17 11.65
CA PRO A 96 24.43 0.97 12.54
C PRO A 96 24.23 2.29 11.81
N VAL A 97 23.31 3.12 12.31
CA VAL A 97 22.98 4.44 11.74
C VAL A 97 23.93 5.49 12.33
N PRO A 98 24.81 6.13 11.54
CA PRO A 98 25.75 7.13 12.05
C PRO A 98 25.06 8.37 12.66
N PRO A 99 25.78 9.19 13.44
CA PRO A 99 25.27 10.48 13.90
C PRO A 99 24.80 11.34 12.71
N SER A 100 23.68 12.04 12.89
CA SER A 100 23.06 12.90 11.85
C SER A 100 22.55 12.17 10.59
N ALA A 101 22.60 10.83 10.56
CA ALA A 101 21.98 10.03 9.51
C ALA A 101 20.60 9.51 9.95
N HIS A 102 19.91 8.79 9.08
CA HIS A 102 18.65 8.12 9.39
C HIS A 102 18.67 6.67 8.95
N GLY A 103 18.14 5.80 9.81
CA GLY A 103 17.67 4.49 9.41
C GLY A 103 16.40 4.63 8.59
N PHE A 104 15.94 3.57 7.95
CA PHE A 104 14.65 3.59 7.25
C PHE A 104 14.01 2.21 7.22
N LEU A 105 12.70 2.22 7.05
CA LEU A 105 11.96 1.15 6.40
C LEU A 105 11.37 1.71 5.11
N LYS A 106 11.57 0.99 4.01
CA LYS A 106 11.09 1.38 2.68
C LYS A 106 10.33 0.23 2.07
N LEU A 107 9.05 0.45 1.83
CA LEU A 107 8.14 -0.53 1.29
C LEU A 107 7.84 -0.22 -0.17
N THR A 108 8.12 -1.17 -1.04
CA THR A 108 7.75 -1.15 -2.45
C THR A 108 6.65 -2.19 -2.69
N VAL A 109 5.55 -1.78 -3.32
CA VAL A 109 4.38 -2.64 -3.57
C VAL A 109 3.89 -2.47 -5.01
N THR A 110 3.56 -3.59 -5.66
CA THR A 110 2.77 -3.64 -6.89
C THR A 110 1.55 -4.54 -6.68
N PRO A 111 0.30 -4.03 -6.80
CA PRO A 111 -0.91 -4.82 -6.48
C PRO A 111 -1.30 -5.95 -7.45
N ASP A 112 -0.66 -6.06 -8.62
CA ASP A 112 -0.85 -7.13 -9.62
C ASP A 112 -2.32 -7.55 -9.85
N ASN A 113 -3.17 -6.60 -10.24
CA ASN A 113 -4.62 -6.77 -10.48
C ASN A 113 -5.49 -7.16 -9.27
N ASN A 114 -4.93 -7.28 -8.07
CA ASN A 114 -5.69 -7.54 -6.84
C ASN A 114 -5.84 -6.26 -6.02
N VAL A 115 -6.93 -5.54 -6.24
CA VAL A 115 -7.19 -4.22 -5.63
C VAL A 115 -7.85 -4.31 -4.25
N GLY A 116 -7.80 -3.23 -3.49
CA GLY A 116 -8.39 -3.07 -2.16
C GLY A 116 -7.39 -2.58 -1.11
N PRO A 117 -7.89 -2.19 0.07
CA PRO A 117 -7.05 -1.70 1.14
C PRO A 117 -6.23 -2.83 1.79
N ALA A 118 -5.00 -2.52 2.18
CA ALA A 118 -4.15 -3.39 2.98
C ALA A 118 -3.15 -2.55 3.80
N SER A 119 -2.55 -3.17 4.81
CA SER A 119 -1.57 -2.51 5.66
C SER A 119 -0.54 -3.49 6.22
N VAL A 120 0.64 -2.97 6.52
CA VAL A 120 1.66 -3.69 7.28
C VAL A 120 2.19 -2.77 8.38
N SER A 121 2.35 -3.33 9.57
CA SER A 121 2.82 -2.61 10.76
C SER A 121 4.03 -3.29 11.35
N PHE A 122 4.97 -2.47 11.81
CA PHE A 122 6.22 -2.89 12.42
C PHE A 122 6.36 -2.20 13.77
N ARG A 123 6.97 -2.89 14.73
CA ARG A 123 7.61 -2.23 15.88
C ARG A 123 9.09 -2.03 15.57
N VAL A 124 9.63 -0.89 15.99
CA VAL A 124 11.04 -0.50 15.81
C VAL A 124 11.55 0.05 17.12
N TRP A 125 12.73 -0.40 17.56
CA TRP A 125 13.33 0.02 18.82
C TRP A 125 14.86 0.07 18.71
N GLU A 126 15.48 0.82 19.60
CA GLU A 126 16.92 0.80 19.82
C GLU A 126 17.33 -0.49 20.56
N VAL A 127 18.33 -1.19 20.04
CA VAL A 127 18.86 -2.42 20.62
C VAL A 127 19.32 -2.17 22.06
N GLY A 128 18.82 -2.98 22.99
CA GLY A 128 19.11 -2.83 24.42
C GLY A 128 18.23 -1.81 25.15
N ASN A 129 17.36 -1.09 24.45
CA ASN A 129 16.45 -0.10 25.02
C ASN A 129 15.02 -0.29 24.49
N THR A 130 14.30 -1.28 25.03
CA THR A 130 12.91 -1.58 24.61
C THR A 130 11.91 -0.46 24.94
N ALA A 131 12.25 0.47 25.83
CA ALA A 131 11.41 1.64 26.12
C ALA A 131 11.37 2.65 24.94
N SER A 132 12.30 2.55 23.99
CA SER A 132 12.30 3.34 22.76
C SER A 132 11.38 2.80 21.66
N GLU A 133 10.62 1.74 21.92
CA GLU A 133 9.76 1.10 20.93
C GLU A 133 8.73 2.08 20.36
N VAL A 134 8.68 2.16 19.02
CA VAL A 134 7.64 2.86 18.27
C VAL A 134 6.98 1.89 17.30
N THR A 135 5.68 2.07 17.08
CA THR A 135 4.96 1.36 16.02
C THR A 135 4.87 2.26 14.78
N VAL A 136 5.21 1.70 13.62
CA VAL A 136 5.06 2.36 12.33
C VAL A 136 4.21 1.52 11.38
N THR A 137 3.45 2.18 10.50
CA THR A 137 2.50 1.53 9.61
C THR A 137 2.59 2.07 8.18
N PHE A 138 2.60 1.15 7.22
CA PHE A 138 2.31 1.46 5.83
C PHE A 138 0.87 1.08 5.53
N SER A 139 0.08 2.03 5.04
CA SER A 139 -1.30 1.84 4.63
C SER A 139 -1.43 2.05 3.12
N ILE A 140 -1.96 1.06 2.42
CA ILE A 140 -2.10 1.09 0.97
C ILE A 140 -3.57 0.95 0.64
N ASP A 141 -4.08 1.85 -0.20
CA ASP A 141 -5.34 1.66 -0.89
C ASP A 141 -5.07 1.34 -2.36
N ALA A 142 -5.17 0.06 -2.73
CA ALA A 142 -4.95 -0.35 -4.10
C ALA A 142 -6.23 -0.17 -4.92
N LEU A 143 -6.16 0.60 -6.01
CA LEU A 143 -7.27 0.91 -6.89
C LEU A 143 -7.01 0.36 -8.30
N THR A 144 -8.07 0.24 -9.10
CA THR A 144 -7.92 0.02 -10.53
C THR A 144 -7.31 1.27 -11.18
N GLY A 145 -6.21 1.12 -11.92
CA GLY A 145 -5.45 2.25 -12.48
C GLY A 145 -6.09 2.95 -13.67
N VAL A 146 -5.57 4.14 -13.98
CA VAL A 146 -5.81 4.91 -15.24
C VAL A 146 -5.44 4.08 -16.48
N GLY A 147 -4.57 3.08 -16.33
CA GLY A 147 -4.31 2.06 -17.36
C GLY A 147 -5.58 1.32 -17.81
N SER A 148 -6.58 1.12 -16.93
CA SER A 148 -7.87 0.56 -17.34
C SER A 148 -8.66 1.50 -18.25
N LEU A 149 -8.49 2.83 -18.10
CA LEU A 149 -9.11 3.85 -18.95
C LEU A 149 -8.43 3.91 -20.32
N GLU A 150 -7.09 3.93 -20.36
CA GLU A 150 -6.32 3.88 -21.61
C GLU A 150 -6.49 2.56 -22.35
N LEU A 151 -6.60 1.44 -21.63
CA LEU A 151 -6.93 0.14 -22.21
C LEU A 151 -8.39 0.10 -22.70
N ALA A 152 -9.33 0.69 -21.95
CA ALA A 152 -10.73 0.79 -22.37
C ALA A 152 -10.93 1.70 -23.59
N LYS A 153 -10.06 2.68 -23.82
CA LYS A 153 -10.03 3.51 -25.04
C LYS A 153 -9.54 2.74 -26.27
N GLN A 154 -8.84 1.62 -26.08
CA GLN A 154 -8.32 0.79 -27.17
C GLN A 154 -9.27 -0.34 -27.57
N VAL A 155 -10.35 -0.53 -26.82
CA VAL A 155 -11.38 -1.51 -27.10
C VAL A 155 -12.64 -0.75 -27.43
N ASP A 156 -13.19 -0.91 -28.62
CA ASP A 156 -14.52 -0.36 -28.94
C ASP A 156 -15.59 -1.44 -28.80
N MET A 157 -16.79 -1.03 -28.36
CA MET A 157 -17.93 -1.93 -28.22
C MET A 157 -19.21 -1.18 -28.60
N PHE A 158 -19.92 -1.68 -29.61
CA PHE A 158 -21.11 -1.05 -30.16
C PHE A 158 -22.00 -2.09 -30.86
N PRO A 159 -23.29 -1.79 -31.11
CA PRO A 159 -24.01 -0.62 -30.62
C PRO A 159 -24.38 -0.78 -29.13
N ASN A 160 -24.58 0.35 -28.47
CA ASN A 160 -25.24 0.40 -27.18
C ASN A 160 -26.33 1.49 -27.25
N PRO A 161 -27.63 1.14 -27.24
CA PRO A 161 -28.20 -0.20 -27.01
C PRO A 161 -27.94 -1.23 -28.11
N ALA A 162 -27.87 -2.52 -27.74
CA ALA A 162 -27.71 -3.66 -28.64
C ALA A 162 -29.02 -4.43 -28.81
N THR A 163 -29.31 -4.91 -30.02
CA THR A 163 -30.51 -5.71 -30.32
C THR A 163 -30.18 -7.16 -30.63
N ARG A 164 -29.29 -7.40 -31.60
CA ARG A 164 -28.90 -8.75 -32.06
C ARG A 164 -27.45 -9.08 -31.79
N ASN A 165 -26.54 -8.18 -32.14
CA ASN A 165 -25.10 -8.39 -32.02
C ASN A 165 -24.43 -7.21 -31.29
N LEU A 166 -23.31 -7.54 -30.63
CA LEU A 166 -22.30 -6.58 -30.20
C LEU A 166 -21.04 -6.79 -31.03
N SER A 167 -20.53 -5.71 -31.59
CA SER A 167 -19.25 -5.66 -32.25
C SER A 167 -18.18 -5.19 -31.27
N PHE A 168 -17.06 -5.90 -31.25
CA PHE A 168 -15.86 -5.54 -30.52
C PHE A 168 -14.73 -5.28 -31.50
N HIS A 169 -14.01 -4.16 -31.34
CA HIS A 169 -12.77 -3.89 -32.06
C HIS A 169 -11.60 -3.93 -31.09
N LEU A 170 -10.65 -4.84 -31.34
CA LEU A 170 -9.44 -5.02 -30.54
C LEU A 170 -8.18 -4.85 -31.40
N PRO A 171 -7.15 -4.12 -30.94
CA PRO A 171 -5.84 -4.11 -31.59
C PRO A 171 -5.13 -5.47 -31.41
N GLU A 172 -4.15 -5.77 -32.27
CA GLU A 172 -3.41 -7.05 -32.25
C GLU A 172 -2.81 -7.40 -30.88
N LYS A 173 -2.30 -6.40 -30.15
CA LYS A 173 -1.73 -6.60 -28.81
C LYS A 173 -2.73 -7.10 -27.76
N LEU A 174 -4.03 -7.06 -28.04
CA LEU A 174 -5.10 -7.59 -27.18
C LEU A 174 -5.73 -8.86 -27.77
N ALA A 175 -5.14 -9.47 -28.80
CA ALA A 175 -5.59 -10.77 -29.30
C ALA A 175 -5.54 -11.85 -28.21
N GLY A 176 -6.55 -12.72 -28.18
CA GLY A 176 -6.64 -13.79 -27.19
C GLY A 176 -7.20 -13.34 -25.84
N SER A 177 -7.82 -12.16 -25.77
CA SER A 177 -8.48 -11.69 -24.54
C SER A 177 -9.78 -12.45 -24.28
N GLU A 178 -10.08 -12.75 -23.02
CA GLU A 178 -11.29 -13.48 -22.61
C GLU A 178 -12.44 -12.50 -22.37
N LEU A 179 -13.51 -12.61 -23.15
CA LEU A 179 -14.75 -11.85 -23.00
C LEU A 179 -15.77 -12.64 -22.19
N THR A 180 -16.14 -12.11 -21.04
CA THR A 180 -17.25 -12.59 -20.22
C THR A 180 -18.40 -11.58 -20.20
N ILE A 181 -19.62 -12.02 -20.51
CA ILE A 181 -20.84 -11.23 -20.33
C ILE A 181 -21.46 -11.58 -18.98
N LEU A 182 -21.70 -10.56 -18.16
CA LEU A 182 -22.25 -10.65 -16.81
C LEU A 182 -23.60 -9.94 -16.73
N ASN A 183 -24.51 -10.46 -15.91
CA ASN A 183 -25.67 -9.69 -15.44
C ASN A 183 -25.28 -8.72 -14.30
N LEU A 184 -26.22 -7.90 -13.85
CA LEU A 184 -25.98 -6.93 -12.77
C LEU A 184 -25.69 -7.58 -11.40
N GLN A 185 -26.04 -8.84 -11.21
CA GLN A 185 -25.70 -9.63 -10.02
C GLN A 185 -24.31 -10.28 -10.12
N GLY A 186 -23.58 -10.05 -11.20
CA GLY A 186 -22.27 -10.64 -11.45
C GLY A 186 -22.28 -12.09 -11.92
N ALA A 187 -23.46 -12.65 -12.24
CA ALA A 187 -23.56 -13.99 -12.77
C ALA A 187 -23.07 -14.03 -14.22
N VAL A 188 -22.27 -15.05 -14.54
CA VAL A 188 -21.74 -15.29 -15.89
C VAL A 188 -22.85 -15.82 -16.79
N ILE A 189 -23.08 -15.11 -17.90
CA ILE A 189 -24.07 -15.48 -18.91
C ILE A 189 -23.41 -16.15 -20.11
N SER A 190 -22.26 -15.64 -20.53
CA SER A 190 -21.46 -16.23 -21.61
C SER A 190 -19.98 -15.91 -21.42
N ASN A 191 -19.11 -16.78 -21.91
CA ASN A 191 -17.68 -16.55 -21.99
C ASN A 191 -17.14 -16.99 -23.36
N ARG A 192 -16.19 -16.24 -23.92
CA ARG A 192 -15.46 -16.59 -25.13
C ARG A 192 -14.16 -15.81 -25.25
N THR A 193 -13.17 -16.39 -25.92
CA THR A 193 -11.96 -15.69 -26.34
C THR A 193 -12.24 -14.82 -27.58
N LEU A 194 -11.69 -13.60 -27.61
CA LEU A 194 -11.72 -12.70 -28.76
C LEU A 194 -10.39 -12.70 -29.53
N ALA A 195 -10.48 -12.66 -30.86
CA ALA A 195 -9.35 -12.41 -31.74
C ALA A 195 -9.09 -10.91 -31.90
N ALA A 196 -7.96 -10.55 -32.53
CA ALA A 196 -7.73 -9.19 -32.97
C ALA A 196 -8.70 -8.78 -34.09
N GLY A 197 -8.89 -7.47 -34.26
CA GLY A 197 -9.77 -6.91 -35.27
C GLY A 197 -11.24 -6.88 -34.81
N GLN A 198 -12.15 -6.99 -35.77
CA GLN A 198 -13.59 -6.96 -35.51
C GLN A 198 -14.12 -8.36 -35.19
N THR A 199 -14.72 -8.51 -34.01
CA THR A 199 -15.45 -9.71 -33.63
C THR A 199 -16.91 -9.37 -33.33
N GLU A 200 -17.83 -10.18 -33.85
CA GLU A 200 -19.25 -10.09 -33.51
C GLU A 200 -19.65 -11.14 -32.47
N VAL A 201 -20.46 -10.71 -31.52
CA VAL A 201 -21.01 -11.52 -30.45
C VAL A 201 -22.53 -11.45 -30.52
N ASP A 202 -23.16 -12.60 -30.75
CA ASP A 202 -24.62 -12.71 -30.74
C ASP A 202 -25.14 -12.57 -29.31
N VAL A 203 -26.02 -11.59 -29.11
CA VAL A 203 -26.71 -11.29 -27.85
C VAL A 203 -28.23 -11.44 -27.98
N THR A 204 -28.73 -12.01 -29.08
CA THR A 204 -30.17 -12.15 -29.37
C THR A 204 -30.90 -12.92 -28.28
N ALA A 205 -30.27 -13.96 -27.72
CA ALA A 205 -30.84 -14.79 -26.65
C ALA A 205 -30.89 -14.10 -25.27
N LEU A 206 -30.25 -12.94 -25.12
CA LEU A 206 -30.25 -12.21 -23.86
C LEU A 206 -31.60 -11.50 -23.64
N PRO A 207 -32.20 -11.64 -22.46
CA PRO A 207 -33.34 -10.82 -22.06
C PRO A 207 -33.03 -9.33 -22.14
N ASN A 208 -34.07 -8.50 -22.25
CA ASN A 208 -33.90 -7.05 -22.18
C ASN A 208 -33.41 -6.64 -20.79
N GLY A 209 -32.38 -5.79 -20.74
CA GLY A 209 -31.75 -5.42 -19.48
C GLY A 209 -30.36 -4.82 -19.65
N SER A 210 -29.73 -4.52 -18.53
CA SER A 210 -28.34 -4.03 -18.51
C SER A 210 -27.38 -5.18 -18.24
N TYR A 211 -26.26 -5.16 -18.96
CA TYR A 211 -25.22 -6.17 -18.88
C TYR A 211 -23.83 -5.53 -18.82
N ILE A 212 -22.86 -6.30 -18.36
CA ILE A 212 -21.45 -5.91 -18.34
C ILE A 212 -20.69 -6.87 -19.23
N ALA A 213 -20.01 -6.33 -20.25
CA ALA A 213 -18.98 -7.02 -21.00
C ALA A 213 -17.64 -6.79 -20.31
N ARG A 214 -17.11 -7.84 -19.69
CA ARG A 214 -15.79 -7.88 -19.06
C ARG A 214 -14.81 -8.52 -20.03
N LEU A 215 -13.77 -7.80 -20.41
CA LEU A 215 -12.68 -8.30 -21.21
C LEU A 215 -11.41 -8.41 -20.36
N GLU A 216 -10.93 -9.63 -20.15
CA GLU A 216 -9.68 -9.90 -19.45
C GLU A 216 -8.55 -10.04 -20.46
N THR A 217 -7.56 -9.15 -20.36
CA THR A 217 -6.42 -9.08 -21.27
C THR A 217 -5.13 -9.33 -20.49
N LYS A 218 -4.01 -9.54 -21.19
CA LYS A 218 -2.68 -9.60 -20.56
C LYS A 218 -2.30 -8.31 -19.81
N ASN A 219 -2.91 -7.18 -20.16
CA ASN A 219 -2.61 -5.87 -19.61
C ASN A 219 -3.63 -5.42 -18.54
N GLY A 220 -4.56 -6.30 -18.16
CA GLY A 220 -5.62 -6.02 -17.19
C GLY A 220 -7.02 -6.18 -17.77
N THR A 221 -8.01 -5.73 -16.99
CA THR A 221 -9.44 -5.94 -17.28
C THR A 221 -10.11 -4.67 -17.77
N VAL A 222 -10.90 -4.77 -18.84
CA VAL A 222 -11.80 -3.72 -19.34
C VAL A 222 -13.23 -4.12 -19.07
N ASN A 223 -14.02 -3.24 -18.44
CA ASN A 223 -15.46 -3.44 -18.28
C ASN A 223 -16.22 -2.40 -19.10
N LYS A 224 -17.15 -2.85 -19.96
CA LYS A 224 -18.08 -1.96 -20.68
C LYS A 224 -19.52 -2.37 -20.39
N ARG A 225 -20.38 -1.39 -20.12
CA ARG A 225 -21.81 -1.62 -19.90
C ARG A 225 -22.55 -1.46 -21.21
N PHE A 226 -23.53 -2.33 -21.47
CA PHE A 226 -24.48 -2.16 -22.56
C PHE A 226 -25.91 -2.47 -22.13
N LEU A 227 -26.86 -1.89 -22.86
CA LEU A 227 -28.29 -2.17 -22.75
C LEU A 227 -28.69 -3.13 -23.87
N LYS A 228 -29.34 -4.24 -23.52
CA LYS A 228 -29.99 -5.13 -24.48
C LYS A 228 -31.45 -4.72 -24.64
N MET A 229 -31.88 -4.55 -25.88
CA MET A 229 -33.26 -4.24 -26.29
C MET A 229 -33.72 -5.20 -27.40
N ASN A 230 -35.03 -5.28 -27.66
CA ASN A 230 -35.59 -6.12 -28.73
C ASN A 230 -35.26 -5.55 -30.11
#